data_AF-A0A511MDG8-F1
#
_entry.id   AF-A0A511MDG8-F1
#
_cell.length_a   1.000
_cell.length_b   1.000
_cell.length_c   1.000
_cell.angle_alpha   90.00
_cell.angle_beta   90.00
_cell.angle_gamma   90.00
#
_symmetry.space_group_name_H-M   'P 1'
#
loop_
_entity.id
_entity.type
_entity.pdbx_description
1 polymer ?
#
loop_
_entity_poly.entity_id
_entity_poly.type
_entity_poly.pdbx_seq_one_letter_code
_entity_poly.pdbx_strand_id
1 'polypeptide(L)'
;MNGTWALWGGVVLAAIAALPVAGVVAWWLARRRGWRVALCEVGMVVGTAPWLWMILTPKGSGRSLNVVPLRDLADQLTDGRVVEQFGGNLLVFAALGFLLPLRFAWFTRSYRVLLVGACASIVVETVQFALAIGRHSSIDDVLLNATGAYLAAQLSRHWWASRA
;
A
#
# COMPACT_ATOMS: atom_id res chain seq x y z
N MET A 1 -5.87 11.53 -22.82
CA MET A 1 -5.49 10.30 -22.08
C MET A 1 -3.96 10.20 -21.88
N ASN A 2 -3.22 11.32 -21.69
CA ASN A 2 -1.75 11.30 -21.83
C ASN A 2 -0.96 11.67 -20.55
N GLY A 3 -1.60 12.21 -19.51
CA GLY A 3 -0.90 12.65 -18.29
C GLY A 3 -0.61 11.52 -17.29
N THR A 4 -1.55 10.59 -17.09
CA THR A 4 -1.42 9.48 -16.14
C THR A 4 -0.38 8.47 -16.59
N TRP A 5 -0.33 8.13 -17.88
CA TRP A 5 0.70 7.24 -18.42
C TRP A 5 2.10 7.86 -18.36
N ALA A 6 2.23 9.17 -18.61
CA ALA A 6 3.51 9.86 -18.49
C ALA A 6 4.07 9.85 -17.06
N LEU A 7 3.19 9.86 -16.04
CA LEU A 7 3.57 9.83 -14.63
C LEU A 7 3.79 8.41 -14.10
N TRP A 8 2.98 7.44 -14.53
CA TRP A 8 2.93 6.11 -13.92
C TRP A 8 3.44 4.97 -14.79
N GLY A 9 3.54 5.18 -16.11
CA GLY A 9 3.98 4.15 -17.05
C GLY A 9 5.36 3.59 -16.71
N GLY A 10 6.29 4.44 -16.28
CA GLY A 10 7.62 4.01 -15.83
C GLY A 10 7.58 3.07 -14.62
N VAL A 11 6.73 3.38 -13.63
CA VAL A 11 6.57 2.53 -12.43
C VAL A 11 5.90 1.21 -12.80
N VAL A 12 4.87 1.23 -13.65
CA VAL A 12 4.18 0.02 -14.11
C VAL A 12 5.15 -0.89 -14.88
N LEU A 13 5.91 -0.32 -15.82
CA LEU A 13 6.91 -1.08 -16.58
C LEU A 13 8.00 -1.63 -15.68
N ALA A 14 8.50 -0.85 -14.72
CA ALA A 14 9.49 -1.33 -13.75
C ALA A 14 8.94 -2.45 -12.87
N ALA A 15 7.70 -2.34 -12.40
CA ALA A 15 7.04 -3.39 -11.62
C ALA A 15 6.89 -4.69 -12.43
N ILE A 16 6.49 -4.60 -13.70
CA ILE A 16 6.40 -5.75 -14.62
C ILE A 16 7.79 -6.35 -14.86
N ALA A 17 8.79 -5.51 -15.14
CA ALA A 17 10.17 -5.93 -15.37
C ALA A 17 10.82 -6.56 -14.13
N ALA A 18 10.33 -6.24 -12.92
CA ALA A 18 10.78 -6.85 -11.67
C ALA A 18 10.19 -8.25 -11.42
N LEU A 19 9.11 -8.66 -12.13
CA LEU A 19 8.46 -9.95 -11.92
C LEU A 19 9.38 -11.17 -12.11
N PRO A 20 10.25 -11.24 -13.13
CA PRO A 20 11.19 -12.35 -13.28
C PRO A 20 12.16 -12.44 -12.09
N VAL A 21 12.69 -11.30 -11.63
CA VAL A 21 13.58 -11.23 -10.47
C VAL A 21 12.84 -11.69 -9.21
N ALA A 22 11.61 -11.20 -9.01
CA ALA A 22 10.75 -11.63 -7.92
C ALA A 22 10.47 -13.14 -7.97
N GLY A 23 10.28 -13.70 -9.16
CA GLY A 23 10.11 -15.15 -9.38
C GLY A 23 11.35 -15.95 -8.97
N VAL A 24 12.55 -15.49 -9.34
CA VAL A 24 13.81 -16.12 -8.93
C VAL A 24 14.00 -16.05 -7.42
N VAL A 25 13.74 -14.89 -6.80
CA VAL A 25 13.80 -14.71 -5.35
C VAL A 25 12.77 -15.61 -4.64
N ALA A 26 11.54 -15.66 -5.14
CA ALA A 26 10.48 -16.52 -4.60
C ALA A 26 10.86 -17.99 -4.69
N TRP A 27 11.40 -18.44 -5.82
CA TRP A 27 11.86 -19.82 -6.00
C TRP A 27 13.02 -20.15 -5.05
N TRP A 28 14.00 -19.25 -4.93
CA TRP A 28 15.15 -19.45 -4.03
C TRP A 28 14.70 -19.52 -2.57
N LEU A 29 13.80 -18.63 -2.16
CA LEU A 29 13.23 -18.58 -0.83
C LEU A 29 12.34 -19.80 -0.56
N ALA A 30 11.59 -20.25 -1.56
CA ALA A 30 10.73 -21.44 -1.47
C ALA A 30 11.55 -22.70 -1.20
N ARG A 31 12.72 -22.82 -1.85
CA ARG A 31 13.64 -23.93 -1.59
C ARG A 31 14.22 -23.94 -0.17
N ARG A 32 14.35 -22.78 0.47
CA ARG A 32 14.97 -22.65 1.80
C ARG A 32 13.99 -22.61 2.96
N ARG A 33 12.83 -21.97 2.78
CA ARG A 33 11.86 -21.66 3.85
C ARG A 33 10.45 -22.19 3.56
N GLY A 34 10.23 -22.83 2.41
CA GLY A 34 8.94 -23.33 1.96
C GLY A 34 8.17 -22.33 1.10
N TRP A 35 7.38 -22.86 0.16
CA TRP A 35 6.68 -22.06 -0.87
C TRP A 35 5.69 -21.05 -0.28
N ARG A 36 5.01 -21.38 0.84
CA ARG A 36 4.05 -20.48 1.50
C ARG A 36 4.73 -19.22 2.03
N VAL A 37 5.90 -19.37 2.66
CA VAL A 37 6.68 -18.25 3.18
C VAL A 37 7.16 -17.37 2.03
N ALA A 38 7.67 -17.98 0.97
CA ALA A 38 8.14 -17.27 -0.21
C ALA A 38 7.03 -16.45 -0.88
N LEU A 39 5.86 -17.07 -1.08
CA LEU A 39 4.71 -16.41 -1.68
C LEU A 39 4.27 -15.19 -0.85
N CYS A 40 4.20 -15.33 0.48
CA CYS A 40 3.79 -14.23 1.33
C CYS A 40 4.84 -13.10 1.36
N GLU A 41 6.12 -13.43 1.59
CA GLU A 41 7.18 -12.41 1.70
C GLU A 41 7.39 -11.66 0.38
N VAL A 42 7.51 -12.38 -0.74
CA VAL A 42 7.68 -11.75 -2.05
C VAL A 42 6.39 -11.05 -2.49
N GLY A 43 5.22 -11.65 -2.25
CA GLY A 43 3.93 -11.03 -2.59
C GLY A 43 3.68 -9.72 -1.85
N MET A 44 4.07 -9.62 -0.56
CA MET A 44 3.95 -8.38 0.19
C MET A 44 4.84 -7.29 -0.41
N VAL A 45 6.09 -7.62 -0.76
CA VAL A 45 7.04 -6.65 -1.33
C VAL A 45 6.59 -6.21 -2.72
N VAL A 46 6.36 -7.15 -3.63
CA VAL A 46 5.98 -6.85 -5.02
C VAL A 46 4.61 -6.18 -5.09
N GLY A 47 3.70 -6.55 -4.21
CA GLY A 47 2.35 -6.00 -4.17
C GLY A 47 2.25 -4.61 -3.53
N THR A 48 3.18 -4.20 -2.66
CA THR A 48 3.16 -2.89 -1.97
C THR A 48 4.20 -1.90 -2.51
N ALA A 49 5.39 -2.36 -2.93
CA ALA A 49 6.48 -1.47 -3.36
C ALA A 49 6.12 -0.54 -4.54
N PRO A 50 5.40 -0.98 -5.60
CA PRO A 50 5.00 -0.08 -6.68
C PRO A 50 4.11 1.07 -6.19
N TRP A 51 3.18 0.81 -5.26
CA TRP A 51 2.33 1.83 -4.68
C TRP A 51 3.12 2.82 -3.84
N LEU A 52 4.04 2.33 -3.00
CA LEU A 52 4.94 3.19 -2.22
C LEU A 52 5.78 4.09 -3.13
N TRP A 53 6.31 3.54 -4.22
CA TRP A 53 7.01 4.35 -5.23
C TRP A 53 6.08 5.43 -5.78
N MET A 54 4.87 5.08 -6.22
CA MET A 54 3.92 6.04 -6.79
C MET A 54 3.56 7.18 -5.83
N ILE A 55 3.38 6.90 -4.54
CA ILE A 55 3.02 7.93 -3.56
C ILE A 55 4.23 8.76 -3.11
N LEU A 56 5.44 8.20 -3.17
CA LEU A 56 6.68 8.91 -2.84
C LEU A 56 7.28 9.70 -4.02
N THR A 57 6.84 9.44 -5.26
CA THR A 57 7.26 10.25 -6.42
C THR A 57 6.81 11.71 -6.24
N PRO A 58 7.76 12.67 -6.30
CA PRO A 58 7.44 14.08 -6.14
C PRO A 58 6.50 14.61 -7.23
N LYS A 59 5.54 15.44 -6.81
CA LYS A 59 4.60 16.13 -7.72
C LYS A 59 4.87 17.63 -7.86
N GLY A 60 5.80 18.16 -7.07
CA GLY A 60 6.20 19.57 -7.07
C GLY A 60 7.15 19.87 -5.91
N SER A 61 7.36 21.15 -5.63
CA SER A 61 8.12 21.62 -4.46
C SER A 61 7.18 22.26 -3.43
N GLY A 62 7.29 21.86 -2.16
CA GLY A 62 6.56 22.50 -1.06
C GLY A 62 6.06 21.52 0.01
N ARG A 63 5.67 22.07 1.16
CA ARG A 63 5.05 21.35 2.27
C ARG A 63 3.61 21.81 2.42
N SER A 64 2.65 20.90 2.28
CA SER A 64 1.25 21.13 2.63
C SER A 64 0.80 20.07 3.63
N LEU A 65 0.24 20.52 4.75
CA LEU A 65 -0.35 19.69 5.79
C LEU A 65 -1.84 19.96 5.82
N ASN A 66 -2.66 18.91 5.71
CA ASN A 66 -4.07 19.00 6.02
C ASN A 66 -4.41 18.11 7.21
N VAL A 67 -4.74 18.77 8.32
CA VAL A 67 -5.01 18.12 9.62
C VAL A 67 -6.52 18.00 9.87
N VAL A 68 -7.36 18.63 9.04
CA VAL A 68 -8.81 18.56 9.19
C VAL A 68 -9.34 17.36 8.42
N PRO A 69 -9.88 16.32 9.10
CA PRO A 69 -10.44 15.15 8.43
C PRO A 69 -11.60 15.56 7.52
N LEU A 70 -11.80 14.83 6.42
CA LEU A 70 -12.97 14.95 5.51
C LEU A 70 -13.02 16.18 4.60
N ARG A 71 -12.08 17.14 4.72
CA ARG A 71 -12.05 18.32 3.84
C ARG A 71 -11.52 17.95 2.44
N ASP A 72 -10.43 17.20 2.37
CA ASP A 72 -9.87 16.73 1.11
C ASP A 72 -10.82 15.76 0.40
N LEU A 73 -11.51 14.91 1.17
CA LEU A 73 -12.49 13.97 0.66
C LEU A 73 -13.68 14.68 -0.03
N ALA A 74 -14.16 15.79 0.53
CA ALA A 74 -15.22 16.61 -0.07
C ALA A 74 -14.74 17.35 -1.33
N ASP A 75 -13.54 17.93 -1.31
CA ASP A 75 -12.97 18.60 -2.48
C ASP A 75 -12.73 17.60 -3.63
N GLN A 76 -12.24 16.39 -3.32
CA GLN A 76 -12.02 15.32 -4.30
C GLN A 76 -13.32 14.78 -4.92
N LEU A 77 -14.41 14.69 -4.13
CA LEU A 77 -15.74 14.30 -4.62
C LEU A 77 -16.26 15.23 -5.72
N THR A 78 -15.80 16.47 -5.73
CA THR A 78 -16.22 17.50 -6.68
C THR A 78 -15.41 17.46 -7.99
N ASP A 79 -14.15 17.01 -7.93
CA ASP A 79 -13.20 16.99 -9.07
C ASP A 79 -13.21 15.69 -9.90
N GLY A 80 -14.02 14.68 -9.53
CA GLY A 80 -14.11 13.41 -10.26
C GLY A 80 -12.86 12.52 -10.19
N ARG A 81 -11.82 12.93 -9.44
CA ARG A 81 -10.59 12.16 -9.18
C ARG A 81 -10.69 11.21 -7.99
N VAL A 82 -11.87 11.14 -7.38
CA VAL A 82 -12.22 10.29 -6.24
C VAL A 82 -11.72 8.87 -6.41
N VAL A 83 -11.98 8.25 -7.57
CA VAL A 83 -11.66 6.83 -7.77
C VAL A 83 -10.15 6.60 -7.75
N GLU A 84 -9.36 7.51 -8.30
CA GLU A 84 -7.89 7.38 -8.34
C GLU A 84 -7.25 7.59 -6.96
N GLN A 85 -7.65 8.62 -6.23
CA GLN A 85 -7.07 8.92 -4.90
C GLN A 85 -7.61 7.96 -3.84
N PHE A 86 -8.93 7.80 -3.78
CA PHE A 86 -9.57 6.92 -2.80
C PHE A 86 -9.20 5.45 -3.04
N GLY A 87 -9.31 4.99 -4.30
CA GLY A 87 -8.94 3.64 -4.68
C GLY A 87 -7.44 3.38 -4.56
N GLY A 88 -6.60 4.34 -4.98
CA GLY A 88 -5.14 4.22 -4.87
C GLY A 88 -4.68 4.07 -3.42
N ASN A 89 -5.18 4.89 -2.50
CA ASN A 89 -4.84 4.80 -1.09
C ASN A 89 -5.31 3.47 -0.46
N LEU A 90 -6.53 3.03 -0.75
CA LEU A 90 -6.99 1.70 -0.29
C LEU A 90 -6.07 0.55 -0.74
N LEU A 91 -5.38 0.70 -1.87
CA LEU A 91 -4.53 -0.35 -2.43
C LEU A 91 -3.08 -0.32 -1.93
N VAL A 92 -2.58 0.79 -1.37
CA VAL A 92 -1.16 0.95 -0.96
C VAL A 92 -0.69 -0.21 -0.07
N PHE A 93 -1.45 -0.51 0.98
CA PHE A 93 -1.13 -1.59 1.92
C PHE A 93 -2.07 -2.80 1.80
N ALA A 94 -2.84 -2.92 0.71
CA ALA A 94 -3.74 -4.05 0.52
C ALA A 94 -2.98 -5.39 0.43
N ALA A 95 -1.88 -5.46 -0.35
CA ALA A 95 -1.07 -6.67 -0.47
C ALA A 95 -0.43 -7.06 0.88
N LEU A 96 0.10 -6.08 1.62
CA LEU A 96 0.58 -6.25 2.99
C LEU A 96 -0.54 -6.83 3.87
N GLY A 97 -1.70 -6.18 3.92
CA GLY A 97 -2.82 -6.60 4.78
C GLY A 97 -3.36 -7.98 4.46
N PHE A 98 -3.43 -8.34 3.18
CA PHE A 98 -3.89 -9.65 2.73
C PHE A 98 -2.95 -10.79 3.17
N LEU A 99 -1.64 -10.61 3.02
CA LEU A 99 -0.63 -11.65 3.18
C LEU A 99 -0.06 -11.75 4.60
N LEU A 100 -0.15 -10.68 5.39
CA LEU A 100 0.43 -10.63 6.73
C LEU A 100 -0.16 -11.69 7.70
N PRO A 101 -1.49 -11.93 7.77
CA PRO A 101 -2.08 -12.98 8.62
C PRO A 101 -1.77 -14.40 8.12
N LEU A 102 -1.54 -14.56 6.82
CA LEU A 102 -1.14 -15.84 6.21
C LEU A 102 0.29 -16.22 6.61
N ARG A 103 1.15 -15.20 6.80
CA ARG A 103 2.57 -15.36 7.14
C ARG A 103 2.85 -15.50 8.63
N PHE A 104 2.15 -14.75 9.48
CA PHE A 104 2.39 -14.78 10.92
C PHE A 104 1.07 -14.90 11.70
N ALA A 105 1.00 -15.93 12.56
CA ALA A 105 -0.16 -16.19 13.41
C ALA A 105 -0.50 -15.01 14.35
N TRP A 106 0.48 -14.16 14.68
CA TRP A 106 0.25 -12.94 15.46
C TRP A 106 -0.77 -12.01 14.80
N PHE A 107 -0.88 -11.98 13.47
CA PHE A 107 -1.77 -11.08 12.74
C PHE A 107 -3.13 -11.69 12.38
N THR A 108 -3.50 -12.85 12.94
CA THR A 108 -4.87 -13.40 12.82
C THR A 108 -5.92 -12.55 13.52
N ARG A 109 -5.51 -11.61 14.40
CA ARG A 109 -6.40 -10.57 14.91
C ARG A 109 -6.38 -9.39 13.93
N SER A 110 -7.47 -9.18 13.20
CA SER A 110 -7.56 -8.18 12.12
C SER A 110 -7.31 -6.74 12.57
N TYR A 111 -7.59 -6.39 13.84
CA TYR A 111 -7.22 -5.08 14.39
C TYR A 111 -5.70 -4.84 14.37
N ARG A 112 -4.87 -5.89 14.47
CA ARG A 112 -3.41 -5.77 14.42
C ARG A 112 -2.93 -5.41 13.02
N VAL A 113 -3.63 -5.89 12.00
CA VAL A 113 -3.36 -5.48 10.61
C VAL A 113 -3.75 -4.02 10.40
N LEU A 114 -4.89 -3.59 10.95
CA LEU A 114 -5.31 -2.20 10.92
C LEU A 114 -4.25 -1.29 11.55
N LEU A 115 -3.72 -1.66 12.74
CA LEU A 115 -2.66 -0.91 13.41
C LEU A 115 -1.36 -0.86 12.60
N VAL A 116 -0.94 -1.97 12.00
CA VAL A 116 0.24 -1.99 11.13
C VAL A 116 0.04 -1.09 9.91
N GLY A 117 -1.14 -1.14 9.27
CA GLY A 117 -1.48 -0.28 8.15
C GLY A 117 -1.46 1.20 8.53
N ALA A 118 -2.02 1.56 9.69
CA ALA A 118 -2.01 2.92 10.22
C ALA A 118 -0.59 3.41 10.51
N CYS A 119 0.22 2.61 11.24
CA CYS A 119 1.61 2.96 11.54
C CYS A 119 2.45 3.10 10.28
N ALA A 120 2.32 2.17 9.33
CA ALA A 120 3.03 2.23 8.05
C ALA A 120 2.63 3.49 7.26
N SER A 121 1.34 3.84 7.25
CA SER A 121 0.89 5.04 6.58
C SER A 121 1.39 6.32 7.26
N ILE A 122 1.40 6.39 8.59
CA ILE A 122 1.97 7.53 9.32
C ILE A 122 3.45 7.71 8.98
N VAL A 123 4.20 6.61 8.85
CA VAL A 123 5.60 6.67 8.41
C VAL A 123 5.71 7.25 7.00
N VAL A 124 4.88 6.80 6.07
CA VAL A 124 4.85 7.34 4.70
C VAL A 124 4.55 8.83 4.71
N GLU A 125 3.48 9.26 5.38
CA GLU A 125 3.10 10.67 5.52
C GLU A 125 4.23 11.52 6.09
N THR A 126 4.87 11.02 7.15
CA THR A 126 6.02 11.69 7.79
C THR A 126 7.18 11.84 6.80
N VAL A 127 7.47 10.81 6.01
CA VAL A 127 8.52 10.85 4.98
C VAL A 127 8.15 11.84 3.87
N GLN A 128 6.91 11.84 3.39
CA GLN A 128 6.45 12.79 2.36
C GLN A 128 6.54 14.24 2.85
N PHE A 129 6.13 14.48 4.09
CA PHE A 129 6.24 15.80 4.73
C PHE A 129 7.71 16.22 4.92
N ALA A 130 8.56 15.30 5.39
CA ALA A 130 9.97 15.56 5.60
C ALA A 130 10.69 15.91 4.28
N LEU A 131 10.39 15.15 3.22
CA LEU A 131 10.97 15.33 1.88
C LEU A 131 10.34 16.49 1.08
N ALA A 132 9.26 17.12 1.56
CA ALA A 132 8.60 18.26 0.93
C ALA A 132 8.27 18.02 -0.56
N ILE A 133 7.78 16.82 -0.86
CA ILE A 133 7.59 16.32 -2.24
C ILE A 133 6.38 16.93 -2.98
N GLY A 134 5.81 18.03 -2.46
CA GLY A 134 4.65 18.70 -3.04
C GLY A 134 3.37 17.87 -3.01
N ARG A 135 3.27 16.89 -2.13
CA ARG A 135 2.04 16.14 -1.84
C ARG A 135 1.46 16.61 -0.51
N HIS A 136 0.14 16.72 -0.45
CA HIS A 136 -0.58 17.03 0.77
C HIS A 136 -0.45 15.86 1.72
N SER A 137 0.17 16.09 2.89
CA SER A 137 0.13 15.09 3.95
C SER A 137 -1.21 15.20 4.67
N SER A 138 -1.99 14.12 4.65
CA SER A 138 -3.39 14.13 5.07
C SER A 138 -3.72 12.93 5.96
N ILE A 139 -4.52 13.19 7.01
CA ILE A 139 -5.07 12.14 7.87
C ILE A 139 -6.00 11.21 7.09
N ASP A 140 -6.66 11.73 6.05
CA ASP A 140 -7.56 10.94 5.21
C ASP A 140 -6.79 9.81 4.49
N ASP A 141 -5.56 10.08 4.03
CA ASP A 141 -4.69 9.07 3.39
C ASP A 141 -4.29 7.97 4.39
N VAL A 142 -3.98 8.33 5.64
CA VAL A 142 -3.71 7.36 6.73
C VAL A 142 -4.90 6.45 6.98
N LEU A 143 -6.10 7.02 7.07
CA LEU A 143 -7.32 6.26 7.32
C LEU A 143 -7.63 5.33 6.15
N LEU A 144 -7.49 5.80 4.92
CA LEU A 144 -7.73 4.99 3.72
C LEU A 144 -6.72 3.85 3.60
N ASN A 145 -5.43 4.13 3.74
CA ASN A 145 -4.36 3.15 3.71
C ASN A 145 -4.55 2.05 4.77
N ALA A 146 -4.89 2.45 6.01
CA ALA A 146 -5.17 1.51 7.10
C ALA A 146 -6.43 0.68 6.85
N THR A 147 -7.50 1.32 6.37
CA THR A 147 -8.76 0.66 6.02
C THR A 147 -8.55 -0.35 4.90
N GLY A 148 -7.79 0.00 3.87
CA GLY A 148 -7.41 -0.89 2.78
C GLY A 148 -6.68 -2.14 3.24
N ALA A 149 -5.68 -1.99 4.12
CA ALA A 149 -4.99 -3.11 4.73
C ALA A 149 -5.94 -4.01 5.54
N TYR A 150 -6.84 -3.42 6.32
CA TYR A 150 -7.83 -4.15 7.11
C TYR A 150 -8.81 -4.93 6.21
N LEU A 151 -9.38 -4.30 5.20
CA LEU A 151 -10.30 -4.94 4.26
C LEU A 151 -9.62 -6.10 3.54
N ALA A 152 -8.37 -5.92 3.10
CA ALA A 152 -7.60 -6.97 2.47
C ALA A 152 -7.32 -8.16 3.39
N ALA A 153 -7.05 -7.92 4.68
CA ALA A 153 -6.95 -9.00 5.67
C ALA A 153 -8.26 -9.77 5.85
N GLN A 154 -9.40 -9.07 5.83
CA GLN A 154 -10.71 -9.70 5.93
C GLN A 154 -11.01 -10.57 4.71
N LEU A 155 -10.58 -10.17 3.52
CA LEU A 155 -10.68 -11.01 2.32
C LEU A 155 -9.89 -12.31 2.46
N SER A 156 -8.73 -12.27 3.11
CA SER A 156 -7.91 -13.47 3.32
C SER A 156 -8.34 -14.33 4.52
N ARG A 157 -9.38 -13.91 5.25
CA ARG A 157 -9.80 -14.49 6.54
C ARG A 157 -10.04 -15.99 6.50
N HIS A 158 -10.68 -16.49 5.46
CA HIS A 158 -11.04 -17.91 5.37
C HIS A 158 -9.81 -18.83 5.34
N TRP A 159 -8.61 -18.34 5.00
CA TRP A 159 -7.39 -19.14 5.00
C TRP A 159 -6.64 -19.16 6.34
N TRP A 160 -6.94 -18.24 7.25
CA TRP A 160 -6.27 -18.12 8.55
C TRP A 160 -7.21 -18.17 9.75
N ALA A 161 -8.53 -18.18 9.54
CA ALA A 161 -9.53 -18.23 10.61
C ALA A 161 -9.40 -19.48 11.50
N SER A 162 -8.93 -20.60 10.96
CA SER A 162 -8.68 -21.83 11.73
C SER A 162 -7.44 -21.77 12.63
N ARG A 163 -6.66 -20.68 12.55
CA ARG A 163 -5.41 -20.45 13.31
C ARG A 163 -5.56 -19.36 14.40
N ALA A 164 -6.76 -18.81 14.59
CA ALA A 164 -7.03 -17.60 15.37
C ALA A 164 -7.52 -17.87 16.80
#